data_AF-A0A8X7C2H7-F1
#
_entry.id   AF-A0A8X7C2H7-F1
#
_cell.length_a   1.000
_cell.length_b   1.000
_cell.length_c   1.000
_cell.angle_alpha   90.00
_cell.angle_beta   90.00
_cell.angle_gamma   90.00
#
_symmetry.space_group_name_H-M   'P 1'
#
loop_
_entity.id
_entity.type
_entity.pdbx_description
1 polymer ?
#
loop_
_entity_poly.entity_id
_entity_poly.type
_entity_poly.pdbx_seq_one_letter_code
_entity_poly.pdbx_strand_id
1 'polypeptide(L)'
;MITGVRCLRYADDLVIWTESSKKQAAQLINHGLNLALKVLGRWCDENNMKVNLDKTVSVIYILFDTSTLAYRSVISRACDPGSR
;
A
#
# COMPACT_ATOMS: atom_id res chain seq x y z
N MET A 1 11.01 -8.31 -3.23
CA MET A 1 11.03 -6.85 -2.97
C MET A 1 10.54 -6.17 -4.24
N ILE A 2 9.53 -5.29 -4.17
CA ILE A 2 9.01 -4.57 -5.35
C ILE A 2 9.73 -3.23 -5.43
N THR A 3 10.44 -2.98 -6.54
CA THR A 3 11.21 -1.76 -6.74
C THR A 3 10.31 -0.52 -6.69
N GLY A 4 10.72 0.52 -5.95
CA GLY A 4 9.98 1.77 -5.85
C GLY A 4 8.74 1.73 -4.95
N VAL A 5 8.48 0.61 -4.27
CA VAL A 5 7.43 0.48 -3.25
C VAL A 5 8.08 0.42 -1.87
N ARG A 6 7.59 1.26 -0.95
CA ARG A 6 7.98 1.29 0.45
C ARG A 6 6.81 0.81 1.31
N CYS A 7 7.10 0.25 2.47
CA CYS A 7 6.09 -0.16 3.44
C CYS A 7 6.53 0.11 4.87
N LEU A 8 5.55 0.30 5.75
CA LEU A 8 5.72 0.51 7.19
C LEU A 8 4.62 -0.27 7.90
N ARG A 9 5.00 -1.07 8.90
CA ARG A 9 4.08 -1.85 9.71
C ARG A 9 4.14 -1.39 11.16
N TYR A 10 2.97 -1.24 11.78
CA TYR A 10 2.83 -0.99 13.20
C TYR A 10 1.66 -1.84 13.73
N ALA A 11 1.97 -2.83 14.58
CA ALA A 11 1.00 -3.83 15.03
C ALA A 11 0.22 -4.48 13.87
N ASP A 12 -1.10 -4.32 13.84
CA ASP A 12 -2.05 -4.78 12.82
C ASP A 12 -2.20 -3.81 11.63
N ASP A 13 -1.71 -2.57 11.75
CA ASP A 13 -1.78 -1.57 10.69
C ASP A 13 -0.54 -1.65 9.78
N LEU A 14 -0.78 -1.66 8.46
CA LEU A 14 0.24 -1.65 7.42
C LEU A 14 -0.01 -0.51 6.45
N VAL A 15 1.02 0.28 6.19
CA VAL A 15 1.01 1.31 5.14
C VAL A 15 1.95 0.90 4.03
N ILE A 16 1.45 0.87 2.80
CA ILE A 16 2.25 0.65 1.59
C ILE A 16 2.16 1.91 0.75
N TRP A 17 3.29 2.45 0.30
CA TRP A 17 3.31 3.63 -0.54
C TRP A 17 4.40 3.59 -1.60
N THR A 18 4.27 4.49 -2.56
CA THR A 18 5.23 4.69 -3.63
C THR A 18 5.25 6.17 -4.01
N GLU A 19 6.38 6.61 -4.55
CA GLU A 19 6.62 7.98 -5.00
C GLU A 19 7.07 7.95 -6.46
N SER A 20 6.52 8.83 -7.29
CA SER A 20 6.94 8.97 -8.68
C SER A 20 6.64 10.37 -9.19
N SER A 21 7.39 10.84 -10.19
CA SER A 21 7.09 12.10 -10.87
C SER A 21 5.75 12.02 -11.63
N LYS A 22 5.01 13.13 -11.70
CA LYS A 22 3.64 13.22 -12.28
C LYS A 22 3.48 12.56 -13.65
N LYS A 23 4.50 12.65 -14.51
CA LYS A 23 4.48 12.10 -15.88
C LYS A 23 4.46 10.58 -15.94
N GLN A 24 5.01 9.90 -14.94
CA GLN A 24 5.10 8.44 -14.87
C GLN A 24 4.26 7.84 -13.73
N ALA A 25 3.76 8.71 -12.85
CA ALA A 25 3.05 8.37 -11.63
C ALA A 25 1.88 7.42 -11.85
N ALA A 26 0.91 7.74 -12.71
CA ALA A 26 -0.33 6.95 -12.75
C ALA A 26 -0.11 5.46 -13.05
N GLN A 27 0.76 5.13 -14.02
CA GLN A 27 1.02 3.75 -14.41
C GLN A 27 1.96 3.02 -13.44
N LEU A 28 3.08 3.64 -13.05
CA LEU A 28 4.04 3.02 -12.13
C LEU A 28 3.46 2.84 -10.73
N ILE A 29 2.70 3.83 -10.25
CA ILE A 29 2.05 3.78 -8.94
C ILE A 29 0.98 2.68 -8.93
N ASN A 30 0.13 2.62 -9.95
CA ASN A 30 -0.92 1.60 -10.01
C ASN A 30 -0.31 0.20 -10.16
N HIS A 31 0.68 0.03 -11.03
CA HIS A 31 1.32 -1.26 -11.23
C HIS A 31 2.05 -1.74 -9.98
N GLY A 32 2.92 -0.89 -9.40
CA GLY A 32 3.71 -1.22 -8.22
C GLY A 32 2.84 -1.52 -6.99
N LEU A 33 1.84 -0.68 -6.71
CA LEU A 33 0.92 -0.91 -5.58
C LEU A 33 0.03 -2.12 -5.80
N ASN A 34 -0.50 -2.35 -7.01
CA ASN A 34 -1.31 -3.54 -7.26
C ASN A 34 -0.50 -4.83 -7.12
N LEU A 35 0.77 -4.83 -7.54
CA LEU A 35 1.68 -5.96 -7.28
C LEU A 35 1.93 -6.13 -5.77
N ALA A 36 2.15 -5.04 -5.04
CA ALA A 36 2.37 -5.08 -3.59
C ALA A 36 1.16 -5.61 -2.83
N LEU A 37 -0.05 -5.18 -3.21
CA LEU A 37 -1.30 -5.67 -2.63
C LEU A 37 -1.55 -7.16 -2.94
N LYS A 38 -1.19 -7.64 -4.14
CA LYS A 38 -1.26 -9.08 -4.46
C LYS A 38 -0.32 -9.91 -3.61
N VAL A 39 0.91 -9.45 -3.41
CA VAL A 39 1.89 -10.11 -2.54
C VAL A 39 1.42 -10.09 -1.09
N LEU A 40 0.89 -8.94 -0.62
CA LEU A 40 0.32 -8.82 0.71
C LEU A 40 -0.85 -9.79 0.92
N GLY A 41 -1.77 -9.86 -0.05
CA GLY A 41 -2.92 -10.77 0.03
C GLY A 41 -2.49 -12.22 0.19
N ARG A 42 -1.54 -12.68 -0.65
CA ARG A 42 -0.99 -14.04 -0.53
C ARG A 42 -0.34 -14.29 0.83
N TRP A 43 0.45 -13.33 1.33
CA TRP A 43 1.09 -13.47 2.63
C TRP A 43 0.06 -13.49 3.77
N CYS A 44 -1.01 -12.71 3.68
CA CYS A 44 -2.12 -12.78 4.63
C CYS A 44 -2.79 -14.16 4.60
N ASP A 45 -3.07 -14.72 3.41
CA ASP A 45 -3.65 -16.06 3.27
C ASP A 45 -2.75 -17.15 3.90
N GLU A 46 -1.45 -17.10 3.63
CA GLU A 46 -0.44 -18.02 4.19
C GLU A 46 -0.35 -17.97 5.72
N ASN A 47 -0.61 -16.80 6.32
CA ASN A 47 -0.54 -16.58 7.76
C ASN A 47 -1.92 -16.61 8.43
N ASN A 48 -2.97 -17.06 7.72
CA ASN A 48 -4.36 -17.07 8.17
C ASN A 48 -4.87 -15.70 8.66
N MET A 49 -4.34 -14.59 8.12
CA MET A 49 -4.78 -13.25 8.45
C MET A 49 -5.79 -12.72 7.44
N LYS A 50 -6.73 -11.89 7.90
CA LYS A 50 -7.71 -11.24 7.02
C LYS A 50 -7.43 -9.76 6.89
N VAL A 51 -7.40 -9.29 5.65
CA VAL A 51 -7.39 -7.84 5.37
C VAL A 51 -8.77 -7.28 5.67
N ASN A 52 -8.85 -6.32 6.57
CA ASN A 52 -10.08 -5.58 6.82
C ASN A 52 -10.27 -4.54 5.72
N LEU A 53 -11.10 -4.88 4.72
CA LEU A 53 -11.38 -4.02 3.57
C LEU A 53 -12.16 -2.77 3.96
N ASP A 54 -13.03 -2.84 4.97
CA ASP A 54 -13.83 -1.69 5.43
C ASP A 54 -12.95 -0.58 6.02
N LYS A 55 -11.81 -0.94 6.61
CA LYS A 55 -10.81 -0.01 7.13
C LYS A 55 -9.70 0.30 6.13
N THR A 56 -9.67 -0.36 4.98
CA THR A 56 -8.62 -0.16 3.99
C THR A 56 -8.90 1.10 3.19
N VAL A 57 -7.94 2.04 3.20
CA VAL A 57 -8.09 3.33 2.50
C VAL A 57 -6.92 3.53 1.55
N SER A 58 -7.23 3.92 0.31
CA SER A 58 -6.25 4.33 -0.70
C SER A 58 -6.31 5.84 -0.89
N VAL A 59 -5.21 6.55 -0.63
CA VAL A 59 -5.11 8.00 -0.77
C VAL A 59 -3.98 8.37 -1.72
N ILE A 60 -4.20 9.37 -2.56
CA ILE A 60 -3.18 9.97 -3.43
C ILE A 60 -2.87 11.37 -2.90
N TYR A 61 -1.60 11.65 -2.66
CA TYR A 61 -1.09 12.96 -2.27
C TYR A 61 -0.26 13.53 -3.42
N ILE A 62 -0.46 14.81 -3.74
CA ILE A 62 0.32 15.53 -4.76
C ILE A 62 1.08 16.63 -4.01
N LEU A 63 2.42 16.54 -4.00
CA LEU A 63 3.27 17.54 -3.36
C LEU A 63 3.79 18.52 -4.42
N PHE A 64 3.63 19.82 -4.17
CA PHE A 64 3.87 20.88 -5.16
C PHE A 64 5.27 21.52 -5.09
N ASP A 65 6.07 21.24 -4.05
CA ASP A 65 7.26 22.05 -3.73
C ASP A 65 8.55 21.61 -4.44
N THR A 66 8.68 20.35 -4.85
CA THR A 66 9.86 19.90 -5.59
C THR A 66 9.43 18.95 -6.71
N SER A 67 9.48 19.43 -7.96
CA SER A 67 9.40 18.57 -9.14
C SER A 67 8.20 17.60 -9.16
N THR A 68 7.00 18.07 -8.81
CA THR A 68 5.69 17.38 -8.98
C THR A 68 5.73 15.86 -8.73
N LEU A 69 6.02 15.46 -7.49
CA LEU A 69 5.91 14.06 -7.06
C LEU A 69 4.45 13.74 -6.72
N ALA A 70 3.95 12.64 -7.27
CA ALA A 70 2.70 12.02 -6.87
C ALA A 70 3.04 10.84 -5.95
N TYR A 71 2.36 10.80 -4.82
CA TYR A 71 2.47 9.79 -3.79
C TYR A 71 1.13 9.08 -3.69
N ARG A 72 1.13 7.76 -3.54
CA ARG A 72 -0.10 7.02 -3.21
C ARG A 72 0.20 6.06 -2.08
N SER A 73 -0.61 6.10 -1.04
CA SER A 73 -0.57 5.17 0.07
C SER A 73 -1.82 4.33 0.13
N VAL A 74 -1.66 3.06 0.49
CA VAL A 74 -2.74 2.17 0.90
C VAL A 74 -2.49 1.78 2.35
N ILE A 75 -3.45 2.08 3.21
CA ILE A 75 -3.46 1.63 4.60
C ILE A 75 -4.32 0.38 4.63
N SER A 76 -3.75 -0.75 5.02
CA SER A 76 -4.47 -2.02 5.18
C SER A 76 -4.26 -2.53 6.60
N ARG A 77 -5.35 -2.91 7.25
CA ARG A 77 -5.31 -3.55 8.56
C ARG A 77 -5.41 -5.06 8.39
N ALA A 78 -4.41 -5.79 8.86
CA ALA A 78 -4.45 -7.25 8.93
C ALA A 78 -4.99 -7.67 10.30
N CYS A 79 -6.20 -8.22 10.35
CA CYS A 79 -6.80 -8.74 11.57
C CYS A 79 -6.49 -10.24 11.72
N ASP A 80 -6.05 -10.62 12.92
CA ASP A 80 -5.97 -12.03 13.34
C ASP A 80 -7.40 -12.60 13.49
N PRO A 81 -7.71 -13.79 12.96
CA PRO A 81 -9.02 -14.43 13.14
C PRO A 81 -9.41 -14.64 14.61
N GLY A 82 -8.47 -14.59 15.56
CA GLY A 82 -8.71 -14.72 17.00
C GLY A 82 -9.13 -13.44 17.73
N SER A 83 -9.06 -12.25 17.10
CA SER A 83 -9.44 -10.99 17.74
C SER A 83 -10.94 -10.71 17.56
N ARG A 84 -11.78 -11.37 18.35
CA ARG A 84 -13.17 -10.95 18.62
C ARG A 84 -13.28 -10.39 20.02
#